data_AF-A3YBL2-F1
#
_entry.id   AF-A3YBL2-F1
#
_cell.length_a   1.000
_cell.length_b   1.000
_cell.length_c   1.000
_cell.angle_alpha   90.00
_cell.angle_beta   90.00
_cell.angle_gamma   90.00
#
_symmetry.space_group_name_H-M   'P 1'
#
loop_
_entity.id
_entity.type
_entity.pdbx_description
1 polymer ?
#
loop_
_entity_poly.entity_id
_entity_poly.type
_entity_poly.pdbx_seq_one_letter_code
_entity_poly.pdbx_strand_id
1 'polypeptide(L)'
;MQKSQVKLVSIFIRTSAFSPNEKQYSGSTMISLACPSDDTRVLIKAVEKGLDKLWKAGFQYAKAGVILLDLYDLAQEQGELFCSVESSPRSEKLMQVLDKINQGVGHVYFASQGTGPVWLMKREHLSPAYTTSWQDLPKVR
;
A
#
# COMPACT_ATOMS: atom_id res chain seq x y z
N MET A 1 8.56 8.21 -17.12
CA MET A 1 8.34 8.54 -15.70
C MET A 1 6.97 9.17 -15.60
N GLN A 2 6.08 8.58 -14.82
CA GLN A 2 4.71 9.05 -14.68
C GLN A 2 4.73 10.35 -13.86
N LYS A 3 4.35 11.46 -14.50
CA LYS A 3 4.42 12.83 -13.96
C LYS A 3 3.05 13.24 -13.38
N SER A 4 2.50 12.43 -12.50
CA SER A 4 1.18 12.68 -11.93
C SER A 4 1.23 12.86 -10.43
N GLN A 5 0.68 13.96 -9.93
CA GLN A 5 0.47 14.19 -8.50
C GLN A 5 -0.92 13.76 -8.07
N VAL A 6 -1.08 13.44 -6.80
CA VAL A 6 -2.35 13.00 -6.22
C VAL A 6 -2.86 14.08 -5.27
N LYS A 7 -4.16 14.38 -5.31
CA LYS A 7 -4.80 15.24 -4.30
C LYS A 7 -5.64 14.47 -3.30
N LEU A 8 -6.25 13.36 -3.69
CA LEU A 8 -7.15 12.59 -2.84
C LEU A 8 -6.66 11.17 -2.64
N VAL A 9 -6.62 10.71 -1.38
CA VAL A 9 -6.22 9.35 -1.02
C VAL A 9 -7.40 8.67 -0.34
N SER A 10 -7.91 7.59 -0.93
CA SER A 10 -8.98 6.77 -0.37
C SER A 10 -8.39 5.47 0.20
N ILE A 11 -8.77 5.13 1.42
CA ILE A 11 -8.26 3.96 2.15
C ILE A 11 -9.47 3.12 2.52
N PHE A 12 -9.37 1.80 2.32
CA PHE A 12 -10.41 0.87 2.72
C PHE A 12 -9.83 -0.31 3.47
N ILE A 13 -10.57 -0.78 4.47
CA ILE A 13 -10.24 -1.99 5.24
C ILE A 13 -11.50 -2.84 5.43
N ARG A 14 -11.34 -4.16 5.36
CA ARG A 14 -12.43 -5.11 5.56
C ARG A 14 -11.98 -6.40 6.23
N THR A 15 -12.86 -6.99 7.01
CA THR A 15 -12.73 -8.34 7.58
C THR A 15 -13.11 -9.40 6.54
N SER A 16 -12.81 -10.67 6.84
CA SER A 16 -13.20 -11.79 5.99
C SER A 16 -14.71 -12.00 6.02
N ALA A 17 -15.33 -12.18 4.86
CA ALA A 17 -16.74 -12.60 4.77
C ALA A 17 -16.92 -14.11 5.05
N PHE A 18 -15.84 -14.88 5.06
CA PHE A 18 -15.84 -16.34 5.23
C PHE A 18 -15.69 -16.80 6.70
N SER A 19 -15.63 -15.86 7.65
CA SER A 19 -15.54 -16.14 9.09
C SER A 19 -16.84 -15.74 9.80
N PRO A 20 -17.91 -16.56 9.75
CA PRO A 20 -19.22 -16.20 10.31
C PRO A 20 -19.22 -16.02 11.84
N ASN A 21 -18.27 -16.64 12.54
CA ASN A 21 -18.13 -16.54 14.00
C ASN A 21 -17.30 -15.33 14.46
N GLU A 22 -16.78 -14.52 13.54
CA GLU A 22 -15.96 -13.35 13.85
C GLU A 22 -16.71 -12.05 13.61
N LYS A 23 -16.30 -10.99 14.32
CA LYS A 23 -16.88 -9.66 14.15
C LYS A 23 -16.59 -9.15 12.74
N GLN A 24 -17.66 -8.81 12.01
CA GLN A 24 -17.54 -8.26 10.67
C GLN A 24 -17.42 -6.73 10.71
N TYR A 25 -16.48 -6.20 9.93
CA TYR A 25 -16.33 -4.77 9.76
C TYR A 25 -15.78 -4.45 8.37
N SER A 26 -16.36 -3.43 7.75
CA SER A 26 -15.90 -2.84 6.51
C SER A 26 -16.00 -1.33 6.66
N GLY A 27 -14.92 -0.63 6.33
CA GLY A 27 -14.85 0.82 6.42
C GLY A 27 -13.96 1.40 5.33
N SER A 28 -14.32 2.59 4.87
CA SER A 28 -13.50 3.39 3.97
C SER A 28 -13.45 4.82 4.45
N THR A 29 -12.32 5.48 4.19
CA THR A 29 -12.12 6.90 4.49
C THR A 29 -11.37 7.55 3.35
N MET A 30 -11.57 8.85 3.17
CA MET A 30 -10.88 9.65 2.18
C MET A 30 -10.15 10.78 2.87
N ILE A 31 -8.93 11.04 2.44
CA ILE A 31 -8.09 12.13 2.92
C ILE A 31 -7.70 12.99 1.73
N SER A 32 -8.13 14.25 1.78
CA SER A 32 -7.69 15.27 0.84
C SER A 32 -6.37 15.85 1.33
N LEU A 33 -5.39 15.91 0.43
CA LEU A 33 -4.15 16.61 0.66
C LEU A 33 -4.39 18.11 0.48
N ALA A 34 -3.69 18.92 1.28
CA ALA A 34 -3.74 20.38 1.16
C ALA A 34 -3.10 20.87 -0.15
N CYS A 35 -2.15 20.12 -0.69
CA CYS A 35 -1.55 20.35 -1.99
C CYS A 35 -1.38 19.01 -2.72
N PRO A 36 -1.60 18.94 -4.04
CA PRO A 36 -1.25 17.77 -4.83
C PRO A 36 0.21 17.38 -4.60
N SER A 37 0.49 16.09 -4.40
CA SER A 37 1.84 15.61 -4.11
C SER A 37 2.09 14.24 -4.73
N ASP A 38 3.31 14.04 -5.20
CA ASP A 38 3.89 12.77 -5.65
C ASP A 38 4.90 12.19 -4.63
N ASP A 39 5.29 12.97 -3.61
CA ASP A 39 6.16 12.50 -2.53
C ASP A 39 5.52 11.35 -1.73
N THR A 40 6.15 10.17 -1.82
CA THR A 40 5.69 8.96 -1.13
C THR A 40 5.59 9.15 0.39
N ARG A 41 6.43 10.00 1.00
CA ARG A 41 6.40 10.25 2.45
C ARG A 41 5.15 11.02 2.87
N VAL A 42 4.70 11.96 2.04
CA VAL A 42 3.46 12.71 2.27
C VAL A 42 2.27 11.75 2.15
N LEU A 43 2.28 10.89 1.14
CA LEU A 43 1.25 9.87 0.92
C LEU A 43 1.18 8.86 2.07
N ILE A 44 2.31 8.33 2.54
CA ILE A 44 2.37 7.40 3.68
C ILE A 44 1.76 8.06 4.92
N LYS A 45 2.15 9.30 5.25
CA LYS A 45 1.60 10.02 6.40
C LYS A 45 0.09 10.27 6.28
N ALA A 46 -0.40 10.54 5.07
CA ALA A 46 -1.83 10.68 4.83
C ALA A 46 -2.55 9.34 5.05
N VAL A 47 -1.99 8.25 4.54
CA VAL A 47 -2.54 6.90 4.71
C VAL A 47 -2.59 6.49 6.18
N GLU A 48 -1.51 6.70 6.93
CA GLU A 48 -1.45 6.40 8.38
C GLU A 48 -2.57 7.14 9.13
N LYS A 49 -2.74 8.44 8.90
CA LYS A 49 -3.82 9.23 9.50
C LYS A 49 -5.22 8.71 9.18
N GLY A 50 -5.42 8.15 7.99
CA GLY A 50 -6.71 7.58 7.59
C GLY A 50 -6.93 6.21 8.19
N LEU A 51 -5.87 5.42 8.27
CA LEU A 51 -5.90 4.12 8.91
C LEU A 51 -6.22 4.24 10.40
N ASP A 52 -5.63 5.21 11.10
CA ASP A 52 -5.92 5.47 12.53
C ASP A 52 -7.42 5.75 12.79
N LYS A 53 -8.11 6.37 11.83
CA LYS A 53 -9.56 6.65 11.93
C LYS A 53 -10.42 5.42 11.65
N LEU A 54 -9.96 4.54 10.76
CA LEU A 54 -10.70 3.34 10.37
C LEU A 54 -10.42 2.15 11.29
N TRP A 55 -9.25 2.13 11.92
CA TRP A 55 -8.80 1.02 12.74
C TRP A 55 -9.67 0.85 13.99
N LYS A 56 -10.12 -0.38 14.22
CA LYS A 56 -10.87 -0.78 15.39
C LYS A 56 -10.22 -2.01 16.00
N ALA A 57 -9.91 -1.93 17.30
CA ALA A 57 -9.36 -3.07 18.03
C ALA A 57 -10.36 -4.24 18.08
N GLY A 58 -9.84 -5.47 18.05
CA GLY A 58 -10.65 -6.69 18.17
C GLY A 58 -11.31 -7.16 16.87
N PHE A 59 -10.93 -6.62 15.71
CA PHE A 59 -11.34 -7.10 14.39
C PHE A 59 -10.17 -7.79 13.68
N GLN A 60 -10.45 -8.90 13.00
CA GLN A 60 -9.48 -9.59 12.15
C GLN A 60 -9.61 -9.11 10.71
N TYR A 61 -8.79 -8.13 10.35
CA TYR A 61 -8.75 -7.56 9.01
C TYR A 61 -8.16 -8.56 8.02
N ALA A 62 -8.87 -8.78 6.90
CA ALA A 62 -8.47 -9.73 5.86
C ALA A 62 -7.98 -9.02 4.59
N LYS A 63 -8.44 -7.79 4.35
CA LYS A 63 -7.99 -6.98 3.20
C LYS A 63 -7.96 -5.51 3.55
N ALA A 64 -6.90 -4.85 3.12
CA ALA A 64 -6.76 -3.41 3.11
C ALA A 64 -6.30 -2.95 1.72
N GLY A 65 -6.54 -1.69 1.38
CA GLY A 65 -6.01 -1.10 0.16
C GLY A 65 -6.09 0.41 0.17
N VAL A 66 -5.29 1.01 -0.69
CA VAL A 66 -5.21 2.46 -0.92
C VAL A 66 -5.50 2.73 -2.39
N ILE A 67 -6.32 3.73 -2.65
CA ILE A 67 -6.69 4.20 -3.98
C ILE A 67 -6.30 5.66 -4.06
N LEU A 68 -5.47 6.00 -5.04
CA LEU A 68 -5.10 7.38 -5.35
C LEU A 68 -6.14 7.93 -6.32
N LEU A 69 -6.72 9.07 -5.97
CA LEU A 69 -7.81 9.73 -6.67
C LEU A 69 -7.40 11.17 -6.97
N ASP A 70 -8.06 11.77 -7.95
CA ASP A 70 -7.82 13.15 -8.37
C ASP A 70 -6.34 13.38 -8.75
N LEU A 71 -5.96 12.71 -9.85
CA LEU A 71 -4.61 12.72 -10.41
C LEU A 71 -4.45 13.93 -11.34
N TYR A 72 -3.49 14.78 -11.05
CA TYR A 72 -3.15 15.95 -11.85
C TYR A 72 -1.85 15.70 -12.63
N ASP A 73 -1.80 16.17 -13.87
CA ASP A 73 -0.54 16.22 -14.62
C ASP A 73 0.25 17.44 -14.16
N LEU A 74 1.57 17.29 -13.96
CA LEU A 74 2.47 18.37 -13.53
C LEU A 74 2.41 19.60 -14.46
N ALA A 75 1.96 19.43 -15.71
CA ALA A 75 1.83 20.52 -16.69
C ALA A 75 0.59 21.40 -16.49
N GLN A 76 -0.39 20.99 -15.67
CA GLN A 76 -1.66 21.69 -15.44
C GLN A 76 -1.92 21.99 -13.96
N GLU A 77 -0.87 22.27 -13.19
CA GLU A 77 -1.06 22.72 -11.80
C GLU A 77 -1.56 24.17 -11.76
N GLN A 78 -2.78 24.34 -11.26
CA GLN A 78 -3.22 25.64 -10.74
C GLN A 78 -2.73 25.78 -9.31
N GLY A 79 -1.77 26.68 -9.09
CA GLY A 79 -1.23 26.95 -7.76
C GLY A 79 -2.35 27.37 -6.79
N GLU A 80 -2.49 26.66 -5.67
CA GLU A 80 -3.41 27.07 -4.61
C GLU A 80 -2.79 28.22 -3.80
N LEU A 81 -3.55 29.29 -3.58
CA LEU A 81 -3.10 30.51 -2.88
C LEU A 81 -2.58 30.26 -1.46
N PHE A 82 -2.98 29.15 -0.83
CA PHE A 82 -2.60 28.78 0.53
C PHE A 82 -1.68 27.56 0.59
N CYS A 83 -1.21 27.08 -0.57
CA CYS A 83 -0.24 26.01 -0.60
C CYS A 83 1.14 26.54 -0.23
N SER A 84 1.45 26.49 1.07
CA SER A 84 2.74 26.87 1.65
C SER A 84 3.83 25.81 1.44
N VAL A 85 3.44 24.62 0.97
CA VAL A 85 4.37 23.57 0.59
C VAL A 85 4.70 23.78 -0.87
N GLU A 86 5.56 24.75 -1.15
CA GLU A 86 6.38 24.65 -2.36
C GLU A 86 6.96 23.24 -2.33
N SER A 87 6.64 22.41 -3.33
CA SER A 87 7.28 21.11 -3.49
C SER A 87 8.78 21.38 -3.47
N SER A 88 9.39 21.13 -2.31
CA SER A 88 10.75 21.61 -2.09
C SER A 88 11.59 21.00 -3.20
N PRO A 89 12.41 21.77 -3.93
CA PRO A 89 13.24 21.21 -5.02
C PRO A 89 14.16 20.08 -4.52
N ARG A 90 14.35 19.98 -3.20
CA ARG A 90 15.00 18.87 -2.52
C ARG A 90 14.16 17.58 -2.51
N SER A 91 12.85 17.69 -2.32
CA SER A 91 11.91 16.56 -2.32
C SER A 91 11.82 15.91 -3.69
N GLU A 92 11.66 16.71 -4.74
CA GLU A 92 11.63 16.23 -6.12
C GLU A 92 12.94 15.51 -6.48
N LYS A 93 14.10 16.12 -6.18
CA LYS A 93 15.41 15.49 -6.39
C LYS A 93 15.55 14.18 -5.62
N LEU A 94 15.03 14.11 -4.40
CA LEU A 94 15.08 12.88 -3.60
C LEU A 94 14.25 11.76 -4.22
N MET A 95 13.00 12.05 -4.64
CA MET A 95 12.14 11.06 -5.29
C MET A 95 12.77 10.58 -6.60
N GLN A 96 13.34 11.48 -7.41
CA GLN A 96 14.06 11.08 -8.62
C GLN A 96 15.27 10.18 -8.35
N VAL A 97 16.02 10.42 -7.27
CA VAL A 97 17.14 9.56 -6.88
C VAL A 97 16.63 8.19 -6.43
N LEU A 98 15.55 8.15 -5.65
CA LEU A 98 14.95 6.92 -5.16
C LEU A 98 14.41 6.07 -6.33
N ASP A 99 13.75 6.70 -7.30
CA ASP A 99 13.29 6.05 -8.52
C ASP A 99 14.45 5.52 -9.37
N LYS A 100 15.53 6.29 -9.52
CA LYS A 100 16.73 5.84 -10.23
C LYS A 100 17.36 4.62 -9.58
N ILE A 101 17.43 4.58 -8.25
CA ILE A 101 17.94 3.42 -7.52
C ILE A 101 17.04 2.21 -7.79
N ASN A 102 15.72 2.40 -7.67
CA ASN A 102 14.72 1.33 -7.87
C ASN A 102 14.63 0.79 -9.30
N GLN A 103 15.08 1.56 -10.30
CA GLN A 103 15.20 1.10 -11.70
C GLN A 103 16.49 0.32 -11.97
N GLY A 104 17.47 0.40 -11.06
CA GLY A 104 18.76 -0.27 -11.19
C GLY A 104 18.77 -1.67 -10.59
N VAL A 105 19.90 -2.03 -9.97
CA VAL A 105 20.16 -3.38 -9.43
C VAL A 105 19.59 -3.55 -8.00
N GLY A 106 19.25 -2.45 -7.33
CA GLY A 106 18.76 -2.45 -5.95
C GLY A 106 17.32 -1.98 -5.83
N HIS A 107 16.59 -2.51 -4.86
CA HIS A 107 15.27 -2.02 -4.48
C HIS A 107 15.34 -1.39 -3.09
N VAL A 108 15.07 -0.09 -3.03
CA VAL A 108 14.94 0.69 -1.80
C VAL A 108 13.47 0.95 -1.56
N TYR A 109 13.02 0.60 -0.37
CA TYR A 109 11.66 0.82 0.10
C TYR A 109 11.68 1.54 1.44
N PHE A 110 10.58 2.19 1.77
CA PHE A 110 10.42 2.81 3.08
C PHE A 110 10.30 1.73 4.15
N ALA A 111 10.98 1.92 5.29
CA ALA A 111 10.94 0.97 6.40
C ALA A 111 9.51 0.72 6.94
N SER A 112 8.61 1.69 6.77
CA SER A 112 7.18 1.56 7.12
C SER A 112 6.45 0.48 6.32
N GLN A 113 6.99 0.03 5.19
CA GLN A 113 6.48 -1.12 4.43
C GLN A 113 6.69 -2.45 5.16
N GLY A 114 7.62 -2.52 6.11
CA GLY A 114 8.05 -3.74 6.78
C GLY A 114 9.11 -4.52 5.98
N THR A 115 10.00 -5.20 6.68
CA THR A 115 11.09 -6.02 6.11
C THR A 115 10.71 -7.50 5.95
N GLY A 116 9.45 -7.84 6.23
CA GLY A 116 8.95 -9.21 6.14
C GLY A 116 8.69 -9.64 4.70
N PRO A 117 8.75 -10.95 4.40
CA PRO A 117 8.49 -11.45 3.06
C PRO A 117 7.11 -11.00 2.57
N VAL A 118 7.11 -10.34 1.41
CA VAL A 118 5.91 -9.99 0.66
C VAL A 118 5.27 -11.29 0.20
N TRP A 119 4.18 -11.69 0.87
CA TRP A 119 3.27 -12.72 0.41
C TRP A 119 3.91 -14.13 0.23
N LEU A 120 4.03 -14.88 1.33
CA LEU A 120 4.18 -16.33 1.22
C LEU A 120 2.83 -16.94 0.81
N MET A 121 2.82 -17.76 -0.25
CA MET A 121 1.67 -18.61 -0.53
C MET A 121 1.33 -19.43 0.72
N LYS A 122 0.07 -19.40 1.15
CA LYS A 122 -0.44 -20.23 2.24
C LYS A 122 -0.58 -21.67 1.73
N ARG A 123 0.48 -22.47 1.86
CA ARG A 123 0.58 -23.86 1.35
C ARG A 123 0.09 -24.92 2.35
N GLU A 124 -0.62 -24.51 3.41
CA GLU A 124 -1.05 -25.39 4.51
C GLU A 124 -1.98 -26.53 4.05
N HIS A 125 -2.62 -26.39 2.89
CA HIS A 125 -3.48 -27.41 2.27
C HIS A 125 -2.93 -27.93 0.94
N LEU A 126 -1.62 -27.82 0.70
CA LEU A 126 -1.02 -28.41 -0.49
C LEU A 126 -1.13 -29.94 -0.40
N SER A 127 -1.74 -30.57 -1.41
CA SER A 127 -1.70 -32.03 -1.55
C SER A 127 -0.24 -32.50 -1.67
N PRO A 128 0.13 -33.65 -1.07
CA PRO A 128 1.46 -34.21 -1.25
C PRO A 128 1.78 -34.41 -2.74
N ALA A 129 3.03 -34.22 -3.12
CA ALA A 129 3.46 -34.28 -4.51
C ALA A 129 3.64 -35.75 -4.97
N TYR A 130 2.54 -36.50 -5.05
CA TYR A 130 2.54 -37.95 -5.29
C TYR A 130 3.28 -38.41 -6.55
N THR A 131 3.31 -37.58 -7.59
CA THR A 131 3.91 -37.95 -8.89
C THR A 131 5.28 -37.35 -9.12
N THR A 132 5.70 -36.39 -8.29
CA THR A 132 6.91 -35.58 -8.52
C THR A 132 7.88 -35.60 -7.34
N SER A 133 7.50 -36.14 -6.18
CA SER A 133 8.37 -36.32 -5.02
C SER A 133 8.22 -37.72 -4.42
N TRP A 134 9.30 -38.50 -4.40
CA TRP A 134 9.33 -39.83 -3.78
C TRP A 134 9.05 -39.80 -2.27
N GLN A 135 9.29 -38.66 -1.61
CA GLN A 135 9.07 -38.50 -0.16
C GLN A 135 7.59 -38.37 0.20
N ASP A 136 6.76 -37.98 -0.76
CA ASP A 136 5.33 -37.69 -0.60
C ASP A 136 4.44 -38.85 -1.04
N LEU A 137 5.04 -40.00 -1.41
CA LEU A 137 4.29 -41.19 -1.80
C LEU A 137 3.54 -41.81 -0.62
N PRO A 138 2.31 -42.31 -0.82
CA PRO A 138 1.55 -42.99 0.22
C PRO A 138 2.28 -44.26 0.66
N LYS A 139 2.60 -44.35 1.95
CA LYS A 139 3.21 -45.55 2.55
C LYS A 139 2.10 -46.54 2.89
N VAL A 140 2.17 -47.73 2.29
CA VAL A 140 1.29 -48.85 2.63
C VAL A 140 1.81 -49.50 3.91
N ARG A 141 0.91 -49.84 4.84
CA ARG A 141 1.18 -50.67 6.02
C ARG A 141 0.87 -52.13 5.72
#